data_AF-A0A3M7KLE3-F1
#
_entry.id   AF-A0A3M7KLE3-F1
#
_cell.length_a   1.000
_cell.length_b   1.000
_cell.length_c   1.000
_cell.angle_alpha   90.00
_cell.angle_beta   90.00
_cell.angle_gamma   90.00
#
_symmetry.space_group_name_H-M   'P 1'
#
loop_
_entity.id
_entity.type
_entity.pdbx_description
1 polymer ?
#
loop_
_entity_poly.entity_id
_entity_poly.type
_entity_poly.pdbx_seq_one_letter_code
_entity_poly.pdbx_strand_id
1 'polypeptide(L)'
;MLNDTRLNTQSLLRKILDADNYSYSLQNVSFYNDEMVYAIHFKPNRAKSKYEGTLHITHDDYAVLKTDYSYSKGKRGSKLNLRLILGVKFIEKVSRGTIIFKKNESNWYQPRYIRHETGSYFYVSRPIKFIENSSAKNKTLFNFKIEGVARNIEELLLTSTTEITDA
;
A
#
# COMPACT_ATOMS: atom_id res chain seq x y z
N MET A 1 3.06 1.19 -6.94
CA MET A 1 4.35 0.76 -6.35
C MET A 1 5.48 1.75 -6.58
N LEU A 2 6.07 1.90 -7.77
CA LEU A 2 7.22 2.81 -7.93
C LEU A 2 6.87 4.30 -7.75
N ASN A 3 5.67 4.72 -8.16
CA ASN A 3 5.21 6.08 -7.90
C ASN A 3 5.09 6.39 -6.40
N ASP A 4 4.91 5.38 -5.55
CA ASP A 4 4.73 5.55 -4.10
C ASP A 4 6.03 5.95 -3.39
N THR A 5 7.18 5.78 -4.05
CA THR A 5 8.50 6.13 -3.51
C THR A 5 8.98 7.52 -3.90
N ARG A 6 8.33 8.17 -4.88
CA ARG A 6 8.76 9.49 -5.40
C ARG A 6 8.34 10.60 -4.43
N LEU A 7 8.92 11.78 -4.51
CA LEU A 7 8.50 12.94 -3.69
C LEU A 7 7.40 13.80 -4.35
N ASN A 8 6.64 13.23 -5.29
CA ASN A 8 5.51 13.92 -5.91
C ASN A 8 4.28 13.93 -4.98
N THR A 9 3.32 14.82 -5.26
CA THR A 9 2.12 15.03 -4.42
C THR A 9 1.21 13.82 -4.28
N GLN A 10 1.30 12.85 -5.20
CA GLN A 10 0.44 11.67 -5.19
C GLN A 10 1.05 10.48 -4.44
N SER A 11 2.36 10.49 -4.21
CA SER A 11 3.08 9.35 -3.63
C SER A 11 2.72 9.11 -2.16
N LEU A 12 2.82 7.85 -1.75
CA LEU A 12 2.68 7.49 -0.34
C LEU A 12 3.75 8.15 0.51
N LEU A 13 5.02 8.09 0.08
CA LEU A 13 6.14 8.63 0.85
C LEU A 13 5.95 10.12 1.16
N ARG A 14 5.54 10.93 0.18
CA ARG A 14 5.29 12.36 0.40
C ARG A 14 4.15 12.60 1.38
N LYS A 15 3.08 11.79 1.30
CA LYS A 15 1.91 11.89 2.18
C LYS A 15 2.27 11.57 3.64
N ILE A 16 3.04 10.51 3.89
CA ILE A 16 3.40 10.11 5.26
C ILE A 16 4.47 11.01 5.90
N LEU A 17 5.19 11.80 5.10
CA LEU A 17 6.16 12.82 5.54
C LEU A 17 5.51 14.20 5.76
N ASP A 18 4.21 14.34 5.53
CA ASP A 18 3.50 15.60 5.70
C ASP A 18 3.10 15.83 7.17
N ALA A 19 3.75 16.80 7.83
CA ALA A 19 3.52 17.14 9.22
C ALA A 19 2.12 17.71 9.53
N ASP A 20 1.42 18.25 8.53
CA ASP A 20 0.03 18.70 8.71
C ASP A 20 -0.94 17.52 8.89
N ASN A 21 -0.51 16.34 8.45
CA ASN A 21 -1.30 15.11 8.34
C ASN A 21 -0.84 13.98 9.26
N TYR A 22 0.37 14.09 9.83
CA TYR A 22 0.99 13.10 10.70
C TYR A 22 1.75 13.74 11.87
N SER A 23 1.73 13.04 13.00
CA SER A 23 2.58 13.34 14.17
C SER A 23 3.71 12.33 14.25
N TYR A 24 4.90 12.78 14.69
CA TYR A 24 6.11 11.97 14.75
C TYR A 24 6.66 11.89 16.16
N SER A 25 7.28 10.75 16.50
CA SER A 25 7.96 10.53 17.77
C SER A 25 9.19 9.66 17.54
N LEU A 26 10.34 10.07 18.08
CA LEU A 26 11.54 9.25 18.10
C LEU A 26 11.29 8.02 19.00
N GLN A 27 11.51 6.82 18.45
CA GLN A 27 11.38 5.57 19.19
C GLN A 27 12.73 5.04 19.64
N ASN A 28 13.72 5.04 18.74
CA ASN A 28 15.03 4.48 19.00
C ASN A 28 16.09 5.13 18.11
N VAL A 29 17.35 4.99 18.52
CA VAL A 29 18.54 5.28 17.74
C VAL A 29 19.34 3.98 17.64
N SER A 30 19.70 3.60 16.43
CA SER A 30 20.45 2.36 16.14
C SER A 30 21.63 2.67 15.22
N PHE A 31 22.53 1.70 15.03
CA PHE A 31 23.58 1.78 14.03
C PHE A 31 23.36 0.70 12.96
N TYR A 32 23.53 1.07 11.69
CA TYR A 32 23.46 0.17 10.55
C TYR A 32 24.61 0.50 9.59
N ASN A 33 25.48 -0.47 9.32
CA ASN A 33 26.71 -0.26 8.52
C ASN A 33 27.54 0.95 9.00
N ASP A 34 27.74 1.06 10.32
CA ASP A 34 28.44 2.17 10.99
C ASP A 34 27.77 3.56 10.83
N GLU A 35 26.60 3.65 10.20
CA GLU A 35 25.78 4.86 10.14
C GLU A 35 24.78 4.89 11.30
N MET A 36 24.65 6.04 11.96
CA MET A 36 23.60 6.24 12.96
C MET A 36 22.24 6.41 12.28
N VAL A 37 21.23 5.66 12.73
CA VAL A 37 19.89 5.61 12.15
C VAL A 37 18.84 5.84 13.22
N TYR A 38 17.99 6.83 12.99
CA TYR A 38 16.81 7.13 13.80
C TYR A 38 15.61 6.29 13.38
N ALA A 39 14.97 5.61 14.33
CA ALA A 39 13.66 5.01 14.14
C ALA A 39 12.58 5.99 14.62
N ILE A 40 11.87 6.61 13.69
CA ILE A 40 10.82 7.61 13.96
C ILE A 40 9.47 6.98 13.66
N HIS A 41 8.64 6.85 14.69
CA HIS A 41 7.26 6.41 14.53
C HIS A 41 6.39 7.57 14.06
N PHE A 42 5.53 7.32 13.08
CA PHE A 42 4.54 8.27 12.60
C PHE A 42 3.13 7.69 12.73
N LYS A 43 2.17 8.56 13.07
CA LYS A 43 0.75 8.20 13.18
C LYS A 43 -0.14 9.33 12.66
N PRO A 44 -1.34 9.03 12.15
CA PRO A 44 -2.18 10.04 11.51
C PRO A 44 -2.74 11.02 12.54
N ASN A 45 -2.62 12.32 12.29
CA ASN A 45 -3.24 13.37 13.12
C ASN A 45 -4.52 13.95 12.49
N ARG A 46 -4.82 13.60 11.22
CA ARG A 46 -6.07 13.95 10.52
C ARG A 46 -6.92 12.73 10.19
N ALA A 47 -8.23 12.93 10.05
CA ALA A 47 -9.16 11.87 9.68
C ALA A 47 -8.87 11.25 8.31
N LYS A 48 -8.44 12.06 7.33
CA LYS A 48 -8.09 11.63 5.96
C LYS A 48 -6.82 10.79 5.88
N SER A 49 -5.91 10.95 6.83
CA SER A 49 -4.67 10.18 6.94
C SER A 49 -4.98 8.78 7.44
N LYS A 50 -4.36 7.77 6.81
CA LYS A 50 -4.75 6.36 7.01
C LYS A 50 -3.64 5.48 7.58
N TYR A 51 -2.38 5.85 7.38
CA TYR A 51 -1.25 4.97 7.66
C TYR A 51 -0.61 5.30 9.01
N GLU A 52 0.04 4.34 9.62
CA GLU A 52 1.00 4.53 10.71
C GLU A 52 2.17 3.60 10.46
N GLY A 53 3.31 3.88 11.06
CA GLY A 53 4.51 3.09 10.79
C GLY A 53 5.77 3.69 11.33
N THR A 54 6.91 3.27 10.76
CA THR A 54 8.24 3.68 11.21
C THR A 54 9.09 4.08 10.02
N LEU A 55 9.70 5.26 10.13
CA LEU A 55 10.73 5.77 9.24
C LEU A 55 12.09 5.48 9.87
N HIS A 56 12.99 4.89 9.11
CA HIS A 56 14.40 4.74 9.45
C HIS A 56 15.18 5.80 8.68
N ILE A 57 15.78 6.76 9.39
CA ILE A 57 16.41 7.94 8.81
C ILE A 57 17.88 8.00 9.24
N THR A 58 18.80 8.21 8.30
CA THR A 58 20.23 8.42 8.61
C THR A 58 20.46 9.70 9.39
N HIS A 59 21.47 9.70 10.26
CA HIS A 59 21.92 10.90 10.95
C HIS A 59 22.65 11.87 10.01
N ASP A 60 23.49 11.34 9.13
CA ASP A 60 24.46 12.14 8.36
C ASP A 60 23.80 13.06 7.33
N ASP A 61 22.79 12.55 6.61
CA ASP A 61 22.14 13.27 5.51
C ASP A 61 20.60 13.28 5.59
N TYR A 62 20.03 12.82 6.72
CA TYR A 62 18.59 12.77 6.97
C TYR A 62 17.78 12.03 5.89
N ALA A 63 18.41 11.08 5.20
CA ALA A 63 17.78 10.28 4.18
C ALA A 63 16.92 9.17 4.77
N VAL A 64 15.76 8.93 4.16
CA VAL A 64 14.90 7.79 4.51
C VAL A 64 15.49 6.51 3.94
N LEU A 65 16.00 5.62 4.79
CA LEU A 65 16.53 4.31 4.41
C LEU A 65 15.43 3.26 4.26
N LYS A 66 14.47 3.27 5.18
CA LYS A 66 13.39 2.28 5.21
C LYS A 66 12.13 2.89 5.78
N THR A 67 11.02 2.58 5.15
CA THR A 67 9.68 2.91 5.62
C THR A 67 8.86 1.66 5.73
N ASP A 68 8.43 1.31 6.94
CA ASP A 68 7.37 0.33 7.16
C ASP A 68 6.08 1.08 7.46
N TYR A 69 4.98 0.67 6.86
CA TYR A 69 3.67 1.31 7.05
C TYR A 69 2.53 0.31 7.03
N SER A 70 1.45 0.62 7.73
CA SER A 70 0.18 -0.11 7.66
C SER A 70 -0.99 0.81 7.94
N TYR A 71 -2.21 0.40 7.57
CA TYR A 71 -3.39 1.10 8.06
C TYR A 71 -3.38 1.19 9.59
N SER A 72 -3.56 2.42 10.08
CA SER A 72 -3.70 2.70 11.50
C SER A 72 -5.00 2.10 12.03
N LYS A 73 -5.05 1.85 13.34
CA LYS A 73 -6.21 1.24 14.00
C LYS A 73 -7.52 1.94 13.60
N GLY A 74 -8.47 1.16 13.09
CA GLY A 74 -9.78 1.65 12.65
C GLY A 74 -9.79 2.34 11.28
N LYS A 75 -8.64 2.56 10.65
CA LYS A 75 -8.55 3.03 9.26
C LYS A 75 -8.76 1.87 8.30
N ARG A 76 -9.19 2.22 7.09
CA ARG A 76 -9.49 1.27 6.01
C ARG A 76 -9.43 1.95 4.65
N GLY A 77 -9.34 1.12 3.63
CA GLY A 77 -9.36 1.56 2.24
C GLY A 77 -10.77 1.78 1.72
N SER A 78 -10.92 1.52 0.42
CA SER A 78 -12.18 1.64 -0.30
C SER A 78 -13.25 0.73 0.31
N LYS A 79 -14.48 1.25 0.36
CA LYS A 79 -15.66 0.52 0.88
C LYS A 79 -16.84 0.76 -0.04
N LEU A 80 -17.49 -0.33 -0.43
CA LEU A 80 -18.76 -0.35 -1.13
C LEU A 80 -19.70 -1.29 -0.38
N ASN A 81 -20.89 -0.84 0.00
CA ASN A 81 -21.88 -1.70 0.63
C ASN A 81 -23.24 -1.55 -0.04
N LEU A 82 -23.48 -2.37 -1.05
CA LEU A 82 -24.75 -2.49 -1.76
C LEU A 82 -25.34 -3.89 -1.53
N ARG A 83 -25.09 -4.47 -0.35
CA ARG A 83 -25.48 -5.85 -0.03
C ARG A 83 -26.99 -6.06 -0.15
N LEU A 84 -27.79 -5.06 0.27
CA LEU A 84 -29.25 -5.13 0.22
C LEU A 84 -29.82 -4.89 -1.19
N ILE A 85 -29.22 -3.97 -1.95
CA ILE A 85 -29.77 -3.51 -3.24
C ILE A 85 -29.26 -4.38 -4.40
N LEU A 86 -27.95 -4.62 -4.43
CA LEU A 86 -27.27 -5.29 -5.54
C LEU A 86 -26.60 -6.60 -5.12
N GLY A 87 -26.75 -7.04 -3.88
CA GLY A 87 -26.11 -8.25 -3.39
C GLY A 87 -24.59 -8.16 -3.31
N VAL A 88 -23.97 -6.97 -3.42
CA VAL A 88 -22.50 -6.82 -3.46
C VAL A 88 -21.98 -5.98 -2.30
N LYS A 89 -20.84 -6.38 -1.73
CA LYS A 89 -20.13 -5.59 -0.72
C LYS A 89 -18.63 -5.83 -0.85
N PHE A 90 -17.86 -4.77 -0.71
CA PHE A 90 -16.39 -4.76 -0.77
C PHE A 90 -15.85 -3.86 0.33
N ILE A 91 -14.83 -4.30 1.06
CA ILE A 91 -14.13 -3.48 2.05
C ILE A 91 -12.65 -3.86 2.04
N GLU A 92 -11.80 -2.92 1.65
CA GLU A 92 -10.36 -3.04 1.81
C GLU A 92 -9.98 -2.78 3.27
N LYS A 93 -9.46 -3.82 3.94
CA LYS A 93 -9.16 -3.82 5.37
C LYS A 93 -7.66 -3.84 5.68
N VAL A 94 -6.86 -4.35 4.76
CA VAL A 94 -5.41 -4.44 4.91
C VAL A 94 -4.77 -3.64 3.80
N SER A 95 -3.90 -2.72 4.19
CA SER A 95 -2.90 -2.12 3.33
C SER A 95 -1.67 -1.90 4.19
N ARG A 96 -0.57 -2.55 3.83
CA ARG A 96 0.70 -2.45 4.53
C ARG A 96 1.85 -2.66 3.56
N GLY A 97 3.01 -2.13 3.88
CA GLY A 97 4.15 -2.30 3.01
C GLY A 97 5.46 -1.87 3.64
N THR A 98 6.51 -2.14 2.88
CA THR A 98 7.89 -1.82 3.22
C THR A 98 8.52 -1.21 1.97
N ILE A 99 9.17 -0.06 2.12
CA ILE A 99 10.00 0.56 1.09
C ILE A 99 11.41 0.65 1.65
N ILE A 100 12.41 0.19 0.90
CA ILE A 100 13.83 0.28 1.24
C ILE A 100 14.54 1.08 0.16
N PHE A 101 15.35 2.03 0.58
CA PHE A 101 16.23 2.83 -0.26
C PHE A 101 17.68 2.37 -0.09
N LYS A 102 18.46 2.53 -1.15
CA LYS A 102 19.91 2.32 -1.13
C LYS A 102 20.59 3.52 -1.76
N LYS A 103 21.67 3.99 -1.14
CA LYS A 103 22.58 4.99 -1.70
C LYS A 103 23.31 4.41 -2.91
N ASN A 104 23.31 5.12 -4.03
CA ASN A 104 24.04 4.75 -5.24
C ASN A 104 25.45 5.36 -5.24
N GLU A 105 26.26 5.02 -6.25
CA GLU A 105 27.62 5.53 -6.42
C GLU A 105 27.67 7.05 -6.56
N SER A 106 26.61 7.65 -7.13
CA SER A 106 26.43 9.10 -7.26
C SER A 106 25.87 9.78 -6.00
N ASN A 107 25.89 9.11 -4.84
CA ASN A 107 25.40 9.58 -3.54
C ASN A 107 23.89 9.90 -3.44
N TRP A 108 23.07 9.44 -4.39
CA TRP A 108 21.61 9.56 -4.35
C TRP A 108 20.95 8.31 -3.76
N TYR A 109 19.90 8.51 -2.98
CA TYR A 109 19.07 7.41 -2.47
C TYR A 109 17.99 7.03 -3.47
N GLN A 110 17.97 5.77 -3.86
CA GLN A 110 16.99 5.22 -4.79
C GLN A 110 16.29 3.98 -4.22
N PRO A 111 15.03 3.72 -4.60
CA PRO A 111 14.33 2.52 -4.16
C PRO A 111 15.10 1.25 -4.56
N ARG A 112 15.35 0.36 -3.60
CA ARG A 112 15.97 -0.95 -3.81
C ARG A 112 14.93 -2.06 -3.72
N TYR A 113 14.00 -1.95 -2.78
CA TYR A 113 12.96 -2.95 -2.55
C TYR A 113 11.64 -2.27 -2.17
N ILE A 114 10.55 -2.75 -2.74
CA ILE A 114 9.19 -2.29 -2.45
C ILE A 114 8.32 -3.53 -2.28
N ARG A 115 7.68 -3.66 -1.12
CA ARG A 115 6.63 -4.67 -0.87
C ARG A 115 5.34 -3.98 -0.49
N HIS A 116 4.24 -4.41 -1.07
CA HIS A 116 2.91 -3.96 -0.70
C HIS A 116 1.96 -5.14 -0.57
N GLU A 117 1.23 -5.20 0.53
CA GLU A 117 0.17 -6.18 0.76
C GLU A 117 -1.16 -5.47 0.89
N THR A 118 -2.13 -5.93 0.11
CA THR A 118 -3.54 -5.53 0.21
C THR A 118 -4.41 -6.71 0.64
N GLY A 119 -5.48 -6.41 1.36
CA GLY A 119 -6.43 -7.42 1.79
C GLY A 119 -7.84 -6.85 1.86
N SER A 120 -8.76 -7.52 1.18
CA SER A 120 -10.11 -7.03 0.95
C SER A 120 -11.14 -8.11 1.24
N TYR A 121 -12.14 -7.75 2.05
CA TYR A 121 -13.33 -8.56 2.21
C TYR A 121 -14.27 -8.29 1.03
N PHE A 122 -14.81 -9.35 0.45
CA PHE A 122 -15.82 -9.25 -0.61
C PHE A 122 -16.99 -10.19 -0.32
N TYR A 123 -18.15 -9.78 -0.83
CA TYR A 123 -19.41 -10.50 -0.74
C TYR A 123 -20.18 -10.27 -2.04
N VAL A 124 -20.67 -11.34 -2.65
CA VAL A 124 -21.52 -11.33 -3.83
C VAL A 124 -22.64 -12.35 -3.61
N SER A 125 -23.89 -11.92 -3.72
CA SER A 125 -25.07 -12.77 -3.60
C SER A 125 -26.04 -12.45 -4.71
N ARG A 126 -25.83 -13.06 -5.89
CA ARG A 126 -26.62 -12.77 -7.09
C ARG A 126 -26.94 -14.03 -7.89
N PRO A 127 -28.18 -14.13 -8.42
CA PRO A 127 -28.49 -15.14 -9.40
C PRO A 127 -27.75 -14.87 -10.71
N ILE A 128 -27.19 -15.90 -11.32
CA ILE A 128 -26.72 -15.88 -12.70
C ILE A 128 -27.73 -16.65 -13.54
N LYS A 129 -28.18 -16.02 -14.62
CA LYS A 129 -29.10 -16.62 -15.60
C LYS A 129 -28.30 -17.13 -16.78
N PHE A 130 -28.33 -18.43 -16.99
CA PHE A 130 -27.83 -19.04 -18.20
C PHE A 130 -28.98 -19.17 -19.19
N ILE A 131 -28.73 -18.75 -20.42
CA ILE A 131 -29.65 -18.88 -21.54
C ILE A 131 -29.00 -19.84 -22.51
N GLU A 132 -29.68 -20.96 -22.78
CA GLU A 132 -29.21 -21.95 -23.73
C GLU A 132 -29.03 -21.32 -25.11
N ASN A 133 -27.93 -21.65 -25.79
CA ASN A 133 -27.69 -21.23 -27.16
C ASN A 133 -28.42 -22.15 -28.16
N SER A 134 -29.76 -22.18 -28.08
CA SER A 134 -30.65 -22.96 -28.94
C SER A 134 -31.84 -22.10 -29.39
N SER A 135 -32.63 -22.56 -30.36
CA SER A 135 -33.87 -21.88 -30.77
C SER A 135 -34.89 -21.76 -29.62
N ALA A 136 -34.89 -22.75 -28.71
CA ALA A 136 -35.76 -22.80 -27.53
C ALA A 136 -35.35 -21.80 -26.43
N LYS A 137 -34.08 -21.39 -26.38
CA LYS A 137 -33.54 -20.40 -25.42
C LYS A 137 -33.91 -20.69 -23.96
N ASN A 138 -33.84 -21.95 -23.55
CA ASN A 138 -34.17 -22.36 -22.19
C ASN A 138 -33.34 -21.58 -21.17
N LYS A 139 -33.98 -21.18 -20.06
CA LYS A 139 -33.37 -20.32 -19.04
C LYS A 139 -33.21 -21.10 -17.74
N THR A 140 -31.97 -21.20 -17.26
CA THR A 140 -31.67 -21.79 -15.96
C THR A 140 -31.09 -20.72 -15.05
N LEU A 141 -31.66 -20.59 -13.85
CA LEU A 141 -31.22 -19.65 -12.82
C LEU A 141 -30.42 -20.39 -11.75
N PHE A 142 -29.23 -19.89 -11.45
CA PHE A 142 -28.40 -20.39 -10.36
C PHE A 142 -28.16 -19.28 -9.35
N ASN A 143 -28.52 -19.53 -8.10
CA ASN A 143 -28.28 -18.59 -7.00
C ASN A 143 -26.88 -18.80 -6.43
N PHE A 144 -25.99 -17.83 -6.61
CA PHE A 144 -24.65 -17.87 -6.03
C PHE A 144 -24.55 -16.91 -4.86
N LYS A 145 -23.94 -17.39 -3.77
CA LYS A 145 -23.46 -16.58 -2.66
C LYS A 145 -21.99 -16.89 -2.45
N ILE A 146 -21.14 -15.88 -2.64
CA ILE A 146 -19.70 -15.96 -2.46
C ILE A 146 -19.32 -14.89 -1.43
N GLU A 147 -18.59 -15.31 -0.41
CA GLU A 147 -18.09 -14.42 0.63
C GLU A 147 -16.67 -14.85 0.98
N GLY A 148 -15.75 -13.90 1.05
CA GLY A 148 -14.35 -14.23 1.26
C GLY A 148 -13.47 -13.03 1.51
N VAL A 149 -12.18 -13.33 1.71
CA VAL A 149 -11.12 -12.33 1.83
C VAL A 149 -10.11 -12.62 0.73
N ALA A 150 -9.91 -11.65 -0.16
CA ALA A 150 -8.83 -11.66 -1.12
C ALA A 150 -7.60 -11.00 -0.48
N ARG A 151 -6.42 -11.61 -0.65
CA ARG A 151 -5.14 -11.00 -0.29
C ARG A 151 -4.25 -10.98 -1.51
N ASN A 152 -3.50 -9.91 -1.67
CA ASN A 152 -2.56 -9.74 -2.75
C ASN A 152 -1.27 -9.15 -2.16
N ILE A 153 -0.14 -9.72 -2.56
CA ILE A 153 1.20 -9.26 -2.19
C ILE A 153 1.92 -8.99 -3.50
N GLU A 154 2.42 -7.77 -3.65
CA GLU A 154 3.27 -7.34 -4.76
C GLU A 154 4.64 -6.98 -4.20
N GLU A 155 5.69 -7.42 -4.90
CA GLU A 155 7.08 -7.18 -4.54
C GLU A 155 7.88 -6.73 -5.77
N LEU A 156 8.73 -5.73 -5.58
CA LEU A 156 9.65 -5.23 -6.59
C LEU A 156 11.05 -5.14 -5.99
N LEU A 157 12.02 -5.79 -6.64
CA LEU A 157 13.44 -5.70 -6.32
C LEU A 157 14.17 -5.07 -7.51
N LEU A 158 14.78 -3.90 -7.29
CA LEU A 158 15.51 -3.18 -8.35
C LEU A 158 16.98 -3.58 -8.30
N THR A 159 17.43 -4.42 -9.23
CA THR A 159 18.78 -5.02 -9.23
C THR A 159 19.88 -4.11 -9.74
N SER A 160 19.57 -3.26 -10.72
CA SER A 160 20.51 -2.33 -11.33
C SER A 160 19.80 -1.04 -11.73
N THR A 161 20.56 0.05 -11.75
CA THR A 161 20.13 1.34 -12.29
C THR A 161 21.19 1.77 -13.29
N THR A 162 20.77 2.11 -14.50
CA THR A 162 21.62 2.72 -15.53
C THR A 162 21.20 4.16 -15.71
N GLU A 163 22.16 5.07 -15.79
CA GLU A 163 21.87 6.45 -16.19
C GLU A 163 21.31 6.45 -17.61
N ILE A 164 20.34 7.32 -17.86
CA ILE A 164 19.85 7.55 -19.23
C ILE A 164 20.90 8.44 -19.88
N THR A 165 21.75 7.87 -20.73
CA THR A 165 22.56 8.65 -21.66
C THR A 165 21.62 9.24 -22.72
N ASP A 166 21.69 10.56 -22.92
CA ASP A 166 20.99 11.22 -24.04
C ASP A 166 21.40 10.55 -25.36
N ALA A 167 20.41 10.27 -26.21
CA ALA A 167 20.56 9.60 -27.50
C ALA A 167 21.08 10.55 -28.59
#